data_AF-A0A841SXK9-F1
#
_entry.id   AF-A0A841SXK9-F1
#
_cell.length_a   1.000
_cell.length_b   1.000
_cell.length_c   1.000
_cell.angle_alpha   90.00
_cell.angle_beta   90.00
_cell.angle_gamma   90.00
#
_symmetry.space_group_name_H-M   'P 1'
#
loop_
_entity.id
_entity.type
_entity.pdbx_description
1 polymer ?
#
loop_
_entity_poly.entity_id
_entity_poly.type
_entity_poly.pdbx_seq_one_letter_code
_entity_poly.pdbx_strand_id
1 'polypeptide(L)'
;MCTIGALVIVDPSDQLRVYGFKNADNPPVGYWHGVAGSGDGYSSLAFGLLPQTGINSGMNEKGLLLISSFFGFSSADKEKRDGFWQGDLRGKVQAEALARCATAEEALELMLERFGQSAEISIGGSHVIVDRRGGLYVFEHSEGYTAWQDATAQGWAARSNQSFGLFRAEQELQHSDVSKDRALRLERAESVLSGLGNKKLDASEAISAIQYLLRMHENADGSAIGSVCAHGVLSGRSNAPLPHDTVSGMIWDLAEAEMKYTLGQPCRNEWRRLGFGGEE
;
A
#
# COMPACT_ATOMS: atom_id res chain seq x y z
N MET A 1 -4.44 -1.75 8.75
CA MET A 1 -3.69 -2.86 8.09
C MET A 1 -3.95 -2.85 6.61
N CYS A 2 -3.17 -3.58 5.80
CA CYS A 2 -3.36 -3.58 4.34
C CYS A 2 -2.53 -4.65 3.63
N THR A 3 -2.94 -4.94 2.40
CA THR A 3 -2.10 -5.59 1.39
C THR A 3 -1.91 -4.59 0.25
N ILE A 4 -0.67 -4.36 -0.16
CA ILE A 4 -0.27 -3.35 -1.13
C ILE A 4 0.70 -3.93 -2.16
N GLY A 5 0.82 -3.28 -3.30
CA GLY A 5 1.87 -3.63 -4.25
C GLY A 5 1.83 -2.80 -5.52
N ALA A 6 2.77 -3.12 -6.41
CA ALA A 6 2.87 -2.56 -7.75
C ALA A 6 3.28 -3.63 -8.76
N LEU A 7 2.91 -3.40 -10.01
CA LEU A 7 3.17 -4.24 -11.17
C LEU A 7 3.61 -3.36 -12.34
N VAL A 8 4.75 -3.68 -12.91
CA VAL A 8 5.33 -3.08 -14.10
C VAL A 8 5.34 -4.16 -15.18
N ILE A 9 4.63 -3.93 -16.28
CA ILE A 9 4.54 -4.86 -17.41
C ILE A 9 4.75 -4.11 -18.72
N VAL A 10 4.96 -4.88 -19.79
CA VAL A 10 4.93 -4.37 -21.16
C VAL A 10 3.67 -4.91 -21.83
N ASP A 11 2.86 -4.05 -22.44
CA ASP A 11 1.66 -4.49 -23.15
C ASP A 11 2.01 -5.07 -24.55
N PRO A 12 1.05 -5.65 -25.30
CA PRO A 12 1.33 -6.18 -26.65
C PRO A 12 1.85 -5.14 -27.66
N SER A 13 1.64 -3.86 -27.40
CA SER A 13 2.12 -2.74 -28.22
C SER A 13 3.50 -2.23 -27.80
N ASP A 14 4.21 -3.00 -26.98
CA ASP A 14 5.54 -2.66 -26.45
C ASP A 14 5.56 -1.38 -25.61
N GLN A 15 4.40 -0.99 -25.06
CA GLN A 15 4.32 0.13 -24.12
C GLN A 15 4.44 -0.36 -22.68
N LEU A 16 5.23 0.35 -21.89
CA LEU A 16 5.33 0.12 -20.46
C LEU A 16 4.02 0.52 -19.78
N ARG A 17 3.47 -0.37 -18.95
CA ARG A 17 2.29 -0.09 -18.12
C ARG A 17 2.63 -0.35 -16.67
N VAL A 18 2.17 0.55 -15.82
CA VAL A 18 2.44 0.51 -14.39
C VAL A 18 1.13 0.62 -13.64
N TYR A 19 0.93 -0.35 -12.75
CA TYR A 19 -0.22 -0.42 -11.87
C TYR A 19 0.26 -0.47 -10.43
N GLY A 20 -0.50 0.11 -9.51
CA GLY A 20 -0.39 -0.26 -8.11
C GLY A 20 -1.74 -0.49 -7.48
N PHE A 21 -1.73 -1.14 -6.33
CA PHE A 21 -2.95 -1.60 -5.70
C PHE A 21 -2.86 -1.57 -4.18
N LYS A 22 -4.04 -1.53 -3.57
CA LYS A 22 -4.19 -1.59 -2.12
C LYS A 22 -5.56 -2.11 -1.71
N ASN A 23 -5.57 -3.01 -0.72
CA ASN A 23 -6.72 -3.17 0.18
C ASN A 23 -6.41 -2.50 1.51
N ALA A 24 -7.27 -1.58 1.94
CA ALA A 24 -7.17 -0.92 3.24
C ALA A 24 -8.08 -1.64 4.25
N ASP A 25 -7.48 -2.30 5.24
CA ASP A 25 -8.19 -3.08 6.25
C ASP A 25 -8.13 -2.36 7.59
N ASN A 26 -9.26 -1.89 8.10
CA ASN A 26 -9.30 -1.14 9.35
C ASN A 26 -10.54 -1.51 10.17
N PRO A 27 -10.48 -1.34 11.50
CA PRO A 27 -11.67 -1.11 12.30
C PRO A 27 -12.45 0.12 11.78
N PRO A 28 -13.69 0.36 12.25
CA PRO A 28 -14.46 1.53 11.85
C PRO A 28 -13.63 2.82 11.93
N VAL A 29 -13.44 3.46 10.78
CA VAL A 29 -12.55 4.61 10.60
C VAL A 29 -13.06 5.50 9.47
N GLY A 30 -12.83 6.81 9.58
CA GLY A 30 -13.09 7.72 8.46
C GLY A 30 -12.05 7.52 7.36
N TYR A 31 -12.46 7.60 6.10
CA TYR A 31 -11.56 7.56 4.96
C TYR A 31 -12.10 8.42 3.83
N TRP A 32 -11.24 8.76 2.87
CA TRP A 32 -11.60 9.56 1.72
C TRP A 32 -10.82 9.12 0.48
N HIS A 33 -11.45 9.35 -0.67
CA HIS A 33 -10.88 9.25 -2.01
C HIS A 33 -11.05 10.61 -2.68
N GLY A 34 -10.05 11.08 -3.42
CA GLY A 34 -10.19 12.36 -4.10
C GLY A 34 -8.92 12.87 -4.75
N VAL A 35 -9.04 14.00 -5.42
CA VAL A 35 -7.90 14.76 -5.92
C VAL A 35 -7.36 15.61 -4.77
N ALA A 36 -6.11 15.42 -4.41
CA ALA A 36 -5.40 16.17 -3.38
C ALA A 36 -4.22 16.92 -3.97
N GLY A 37 -3.97 18.13 -3.48
CA GLY A 37 -2.91 19.02 -3.97
C GLY A 37 -3.38 20.47 -4.00
N SER A 38 -2.43 21.41 -4.03
CA SER A 38 -2.69 22.86 -4.13
C SER A 38 -1.61 23.51 -4.99
N GLY A 39 -1.95 24.66 -5.60
CA GLY A 39 -1.35 25.24 -6.81
C GLY A 39 0.17 25.40 -6.97
N ASP A 40 0.99 25.15 -5.94
CA ASP A 40 2.46 25.21 -6.02
C ASP A 40 3.14 23.82 -6.19
N GLY A 41 2.37 22.72 -6.26
CA GLY A 41 2.88 21.36 -6.44
C GLY A 41 1.99 20.48 -7.32
N TYR A 42 2.38 19.22 -7.50
CA TYR A 42 1.64 18.26 -8.32
C TYR A 42 0.32 17.84 -7.64
N SER A 43 -0.75 17.76 -8.45
CA SER A 43 -2.01 17.15 -8.01
C SER A 43 -1.87 15.63 -7.94
N SER A 44 -2.63 15.00 -7.05
CA SER A 44 -2.61 13.55 -6.83
C SER A 44 -4.00 12.94 -6.70
N LEU A 45 -4.20 11.79 -7.35
CA LEU A 45 -5.32 10.89 -7.06
C LEU A 45 -4.99 10.10 -5.80
N ALA A 46 -5.74 10.37 -4.72
CA ALA A 46 -5.31 10.00 -3.39
C ALA A 46 -6.39 9.30 -2.58
N PHE A 47 -5.90 8.49 -1.65
CA PHE A 47 -6.64 7.87 -0.57
C PHE A 47 -6.01 8.26 0.76
N GLY A 48 -6.85 8.64 1.73
CA GLY A 48 -6.42 8.95 3.10
C GLY A 48 -7.33 8.33 4.15
N LEU A 49 -6.77 8.12 5.34
CA LEU A 49 -7.45 7.60 6.52
C LEU A 49 -7.51 8.70 7.58
N LEU A 50 -8.64 8.86 8.26
CA LEU A 50 -8.77 9.78 9.38
C LEU A 50 -8.57 9.01 10.70
N PRO A 51 -7.79 9.51 11.67
CA PRO A 51 -7.28 10.87 11.79
C PRO A 51 -5.85 11.07 11.22
N GLN A 52 -5.31 10.13 10.42
CA GLN A 52 -3.99 10.34 9.82
C GLN A 52 -4.01 11.57 8.91
N THR A 53 -3.03 12.44 9.07
CA THR A 53 -2.86 13.61 8.19
C THR A 53 -2.08 13.22 6.94
N GLY A 54 -2.50 13.72 5.77
CA GLY A 54 -1.81 13.54 4.50
C GLY A 54 -2.38 12.39 3.65
N ILE A 55 -1.56 11.85 2.76
CA ILE A 55 -1.97 10.85 1.76
C ILE A 55 -1.45 9.48 2.17
N ASN A 56 -2.35 8.53 2.38
CA ASN A 56 -2.00 7.16 2.75
C ASN A 56 -1.57 6.34 1.52
N SER A 57 -2.17 6.58 0.37
CA SER A 57 -1.75 6.03 -0.94
C SER A 57 -2.21 6.94 -2.05
N GLY A 58 -1.42 7.13 -3.10
CA GLY A 58 -1.84 7.97 -4.22
C GLY A 58 -0.81 8.10 -5.31
N MET A 59 -1.27 8.61 -6.45
CA MET A 59 -0.50 8.84 -7.67
C MET A 59 -0.60 10.30 -8.11
N ASN A 60 0.52 10.93 -8.47
CA ASN A 60 0.52 12.30 -8.95
C ASN A 60 0.44 12.41 -10.48
N GLU A 61 0.18 13.61 -10.98
CA GLU A 61 0.06 13.93 -12.42
C GLU A 61 1.35 13.70 -13.23
N LYS A 62 2.50 13.47 -12.58
CA LYS A 62 3.77 13.12 -13.24
C LYS A 62 3.96 11.62 -13.40
N GLY A 63 3.04 10.82 -12.87
CA GLY A 63 3.09 9.36 -12.91
C GLY A 63 4.03 8.79 -11.87
N LEU A 64 4.11 9.40 -10.68
CA LEU A 64 4.72 8.81 -9.49
C LEU A 64 3.60 8.30 -8.57
N LEU A 65 3.73 7.07 -8.09
CA LEU A 65 2.81 6.40 -7.19
C LEU A 65 3.53 6.02 -5.89
N LEU A 66 2.90 6.35 -4.75
CA LEU A 66 3.32 5.90 -3.43
C LEU A 66 2.16 5.20 -2.72
N ILE A 67 2.42 3.99 -2.23
CA ILE A 67 1.44 3.20 -1.47
C ILE A 67 2.08 2.74 -0.17
N SER A 68 1.57 3.23 0.97
CA SER A 68 2.08 2.84 2.29
C SER A 68 1.39 1.62 2.86
N SER A 69 2.10 0.86 3.69
CA SER A 69 1.53 -0.07 4.65
C SER A 69 2.13 0.15 6.03
N PHE A 70 1.40 -0.23 7.06
CA PHE A 70 1.93 -0.30 8.41
C PHE A 70 2.70 -1.59 8.61
N PHE A 71 3.87 -1.50 9.22
CA PHE A 71 4.41 -2.60 9.99
C PHE A 71 4.88 -2.03 11.33
N GLY A 72 4.71 -2.81 12.38
CA GLY A 72 5.21 -2.48 13.69
C GLY A 72 5.31 -3.75 14.49
N PHE A 73 6.26 -3.80 15.40
CA PHE A 73 6.41 -4.85 16.39
C PHE A 73 6.26 -4.19 17.76
N SER A 74 5.27 -4.59 18.55
CA SER A 74 5.26 -4.21 19.96
C SER A 74 6.01 -5.29 20.71
N SER A 75 7.21 -5.00 21.23
CA SER A 75 7.68 -5.77 22.38
C SER A 75 6.65 -5.58 23.50
N ALA A 76 6.28 -6.66 24.18
CA ALA A 76 5.24 -6.66 25.21
C ALA A 76 5.48 -5.64 26.36
N ASP A 77 6.68 -5.07 26.44
CA ASP A 77 7.14 -4.18 27.52
C ASP A 77 7.01 -2.68 27.24
N LYS A 78 6.67 -2.24 26.02
CA LYS A 78 6.42 -0.81 25.76
C LYS A 78 4.93 -0.51 25.94
N GLU A 79 4.61 0.14 27.07
CA GLU A 79 3.30 0.66 27.45
C GLU A 79 2.49 1.15 26.24
N LYS A 80 1.20 0.79 26.22
CA LYS A 80 0.20 1.32 25.27
C LYS A 80 0.20 2.84 25.39
N ARG A 81 0.99 3.52 24.55
CA ARG A 81 0.94 4.98 24.45
C ARG A 81 -0.45 5.35 23.93
N ASP A 82 -1.24 5.98 24.80
CA ASP A 82 -2.45 6.68 24.39
C ASP A 82 -2.10 7.65 23.26
N GLY A 83 -2.84 7.56 22.15
CA GLY A 83 -2.59 8.39 20.95
C GLY A 83 -1.83 7.71 19.81
N PHE A 84 -2.19 6.47 19.44
CA PHE A 84 -1.60 5.62 18.38
C PHE A 84 -1.33 6.29 17.00
N TRP A 85 -1.84 7.50 16.77
CA TRP A 85 -1.66 8.29 15.54
C TRP A 85 -0.83 9.57 15.71
N GLN A 86 -0.56 10.01 16.96
CA GLN A 86 0.31 11.17 17.19
C GLN A 86 1.75 10.80 16.81
N GLY A 87 2.29 11.50 15.82
CA GLY A 87 3.62 11.23 15.27
C GLY A 87 3.67 10.30 14.05
N ASP A 88 2.51 9.90 13.49
CA ASP A 88 2.48 9.17 12.22
C ASP A 88 2.81 10.11 11.05
N LEU A 89 4.07 10.10 10.60
CA LEU A 89 4.55 10.95 9.52
C LEU A 89 4.35 10.36 8.14
N ARG A 90 3.92 9.10 8.00
CA ARG A 90 3.82 8.41 6.70
C ARG A 90 2.95 9.16 5.72
N GLY A 91 1.76 9.57 6.17
CA GLY A 91 0.81 10.30 5.32
C GLY A 91 1.36 11.65 4.88
N LYS A 92 2.07 12.36 5.76
CA LYS A 92 2.65 13.68 5.47
C LYS A 92 3.82 13.59 4.49
N VAL A 93 4.77 12.67 4.74
CA VAL A 93 5.95 12.52 3.88
C VAL A 93 5.55 12.00 2.50
N GLN A 94 4.58 11.07 2.40
CA GLN A 94 4.06 10.68 1.10
C GLN A 94 3.37 11.83 0.37
N ALA A 95 2.58 12.66 1.07
CA ALA A 95 1.98 13.84 0.45
C ALA A 95 3.04 14.82 -0.07
N GLU A 96 4.13 15.02 0.67
CA GLU A 96 5.26 15.83 0.24
C GLU A 96 5.96 15.24 -1.00
N ALA A 97 6.26 13.94 -0.99
CA ALA A 97 6.86 13.25 -2.14
C ALA A 97 5.96 13.37 -3.38
N LEU A 98 4.66 13.10 -3.23
CA LEU A 98 3.70 13.22 -4.31
C LEU A 98 3.57 14.65 -4.85
N ALA A 99 3.74 15.68 -4.01
CA ALA A 99 3.66 17.08 -4.44
C ALA A 99 4.93 17.58 -5.14
N ARG A 100 6.11 16.98 -4.86
CA ARG A 100 7.42 17.53 -5.25
C ARG A 100 8.22 16.66 -6.23
N CYS A 101 7.99 15.35 -6.24
CA CYS A 101 8.79 14.40 -7.01
C CYS A 101 8.03 13.94 -8.26
N ALA A 102 8.76 13.68 -9.33
CA ALA A 102 8.23 13.15 -10.59
C ALA A 102 8.69 11.71 -10.86
N THR A 103 9.75 11.24 -10.21
CA THR A 103 10.29 9.88 -10.37
C THR A 103 10.38 9.14 -9.05
N ALA A 104 10.50 7.82 -9.15
CA ALA A 104 10.59 6.93 -7.99
C ALA A 104 11.93 7.12 -7.24
N GLU A 105 13.02 7.44 -7.94
CA GLU A 105 14.31 7.76 -7.34
C GLU A 105 14.25 9.08 -6.54
N GLU A 106 13.68 10.14 -7.11
CA GLU A 106 13.50 11.42 -6.41
C GLU A 106 12.67 11.25 -5.14
N ALA A 107 11.62 10.43 -5.21
CA ALA A 107 10.78 10.12 -4.06
C ALA A 107 11.55 9.32 -3.00
N LEU A 108 12.33 8.31 -3.40
CA LEU A 108 13.15 7.53 -2.48
C LEU A 108 14.18 8.42 -1.75
N GLU A 109 14.86 9.31 -2.46
CA GLU A 109 15.81 10.26 -1.88
C GLU A 109 15.15 11.18 -0.85
N LEU A 110 13.97 11.75 -1.19
CA LEU A 110 13.21 12.58 -0.26
C LEU A 110 12.77 11.80 0.98
N MET A 111 12.33 10.55 0.81
CA MET A 111 11.95 9.69 1.93
C MET A 111 13.15 9.40 2.84
N LEU A 112 14.30 9.03 2.28
CA LEU A 112 15.53 8.82 3.04
C LEU A 112 15.93 10.08 3.82
N GLU A 113 15.85 11.26 3.21
CA GLU A 113 16.13 12.54 3.87
C GLU A 113 15.19 12.77 5.06
N ARG A 114 13.86 12.69 4.84
CA ARG A 114 12.85 12.99 5.86
C ARG A 114 12.87 12.00 7.02
N PHE A 115 13.03 10.72 6.74
CA PHE A 115 13.06 9.68 7.78
C PHE A 115 14.43 9.58 8.47
N GLY A 116 15.52 9.95 7.81
CA GLY A 116 16.86 10.01 8.43
C GLY A 116 17.07 11.20 9.38
N GLN A 117 16.34 12.29 9.19
CA GLN A 117 16.42 13.49 10.05
C GLN A 117 15.50 13.43 11.29
N SER A 118 14.60 12.45 11.36
CA SER A 118 13.50 12.48 12.32
C SER A 118 13.69 11.44 13.43
N ALA A 119 14.37 11.86 14.50
CA ALA A 119 14.61 11.03 15.70
C ALA A 119 13.32 10.62 16.46
N GLU A 120 12.16 11.19 16.12
CA GLU A 120 10.87 10.98 16.81
C GLU A 120 9.93 9.98 16.10
N ILE A 121 10.34 9.36 14.98
CA ILE A 121 9.45 8.47 14.22
C ILE A 121 9.40 7.09 14.88
N SER A 122 8.36 6.89 15.69
CA SER A 122 8.12 5.63 16.39
C SER A 122 7.29 4.61 15.59
N ILE A 123 6.51 5.06 14.61
CA ILE A 123 5.61 4.20 13.84
C ILE A 123 6.33 3.72 12.57
N GLY A 124 6.40 2.40 12.40
CA GLY A 124 6.99 1.79 11.20
C GLY A 124 6.06 1.75 9.99
N GLY A 125 6.66 1.74 8.81
CA GLY A 125 5.94 1.68 7.55
C GLY A 125 6.77 1.18 6.38
N SER A 126 6.14 0.41 5.51
CA SER A 126 6.66 0.06 4.20
C SER A 126 5.96 0.91 3.15
N HIS A 127 6.68 1.31 2.11
CA HIS A 127 6.19 2.16 1.04
C HIS A 127 6.61 1.55 -0.28
N VAL A 128 5.64 1.20 -1.11
CA VAL A 128 5.89 0.86 -2.52
C VAL A 128 5.91 2.16 -3.29
N ILE A 129 7.04 2.45 -3.93
CA ILE A 129 7.30 3.65 -4.72
C ILE A 129 7.50 3.18 -6.16
N VAL A 130 6.66 3.64 -7.08
CA VAL A 130 6.79 3.28 -8.49
C VAL A 130 6.49 4.47 -9.37
N ASP A 131 7.16 4.58 -10.52
CA ASP A 131 6.86 5.61 -11.50
C ASP A 131 6.54 5.05 -12.89
N ARG A 132 6.05 5.93 -13.78
CA ARG A 132 5.67 5.60 -15.15
C ARG A 132 6.82 5.17 -16.05
N ARG A 133 8.08 5.32 -15.61
CA ARG A 133 9.29 4.85 -16.31
C ARG A 133 9.65 3.43 -15.89
N GLY A 134 8.95 2.88 -14.89
CA GLY A 134 9.13 1.52 -14.39
C GLY A 134 10.09 1.42 -13.21
N GLY A 135 10.64 2.55 -12.74
CA GLY A 135 11.43 2.55 -11.50
C GLY A 135 10.54 2.06 -10.35
N LEU A 136 10.98 1.02 -9.66
CA LEU A 136 10.19 0.36 -8.60
C LEU A 136 11.06 0.10 -7.38
N TYR A 137 10.71 0.77 -6.28
CA TYR A 137 11.40 0.65 -4.99
C TYR A 137 10.43 0.27 -3.89
N VAL A 138 10.95 -0.44 -2.89
CA VAL A 138 10.27 -0.61 -1.61
C VAL A 138 11.11 0.05 -0.53
N PHE A 139 10.56 1.07 0.11
CA PHE A 139 11.20 1.79 1.21
C PHE A 139 10.56 1.40 2.55
N GLU A 140 11.37 1.19 3.57
CA GLU A 140 10.95 0.84 4.91
C GLU A 140 11.57 1.82 5.91
N HIS A 141 10.79 2.23 6.91
CA HIS A 141 11.28 3.01 8.03
C HIS A 141 10.66 2.52 9.34
N SER A 142 11.40 2.66 10.45
CA SER A 142 10.88 2.49 11.82
C SER A 142 11.94 2.91 12.83
N GLU A 143 11.54 3.56 13.92
CA GLU A 143 12.43 3.95 15.04
C GLU A 143 13.72 4.67 14.62
N GLY A 144 13.66 5.54 13.61
CA GLY A 144 14.83 6.28 13.08
C GLY A 144 15.74 5.48 12.13
N TYR A 145 15.40 4.22 11.85
CA TYR A 145 16.10 3.40 10.87
C TYR A 145 15.34 3.36 9.55
N THR A 146 16.09 3.20 8.46
CA THR A 146 15.56 3.07 7.11
C THR A 146 16.21 1.90 6.38
N ALA A 147 15.45 1.21 5.54
CA ALA A 147 15.97 0.25 4.56
C ALA A 147 15.22 0.42 3.24
N TRP A 148 15.80 -0.05 2.15
CA TRP A 148 15.10 -0.06 0.87
C TRP A 148 15.57 -1.21 -0.03
N GLN A 149 14.74 -1.52 -1.03
CA GLN A 149 14.98 -2.55 -2.03
C GLN A 149 14.66 -1.98 -3.41
N ASP A 150 15.57 -2.18 -4.37
CA ASP A 150 15.29 -2.01 -5.80
C ASP A 150 14.61 -3.28 -6.34
N ALA A 151 13.38 -3.14 -6.82
CA ALA A 151 12.61 -4.22 -7.44
C ALA A 151 12.31 -3.92 -8.93
N THR A 152 13.01 -2.96 -9.53
CA THR A 152 12.84 -2.54 -10.94
C THR A 152 13.02 -3.72 -11.89
N ALA A 153 14.09 -4.51 -11.73
CA ALA A 153 14.34 -5.68 -12.57
C ALA A 153 13.34 -6.83 -12.34
N GLN A 154 12.73 -6.91 -11.15
CA GLN A 154 11.69 -7.90 -10.84
C GLN A 154 10.35 -7.51 -11.49
N GLY A 155 10.12 -6.21 -11.70
CA GLY A 155 8.91 -5.68 -12.33
C GLY A 155 7.66 -5.77 -11.46
N TRP A 156 7.77 -6.19 -10.21
CA TRP A 156 6.64 -6.21 -9.27
C TRP A 156 7.14 -6.22 -7.83
N ALA A 157 6.32 -5.70 -6.92
CA ALA A 157 6.55 -5.77 -5.48
C ALA A 157 5.22 -5.88 -4.73
N ALA A 158 5.18 -6.71 -3.69
CA ALA A 158 4.05 -6.78 -2.78
C ALA A 158 4.51 -6.60 -1.34
N ARG A 159 3.66 -6.00 -0.51
CA ARG A 159 3.81 -5.96 0.94
C ARG A 159 2.46 -6.19 1.59
N SER A 160 2.48 -6.89 2.71
CA SER A 160 1.36 -6.91 3.64
C SER A 160 1.67 -5.93 4.78
N ASN A 161 1.92 -6.44 5.98
CA ASN A 161 2.24 -5.65 7.17
C ASN A 161 3.48 -6.19 7.90
N GLN A 162 4.44 -6.73 7.15
CA GLN A 162 5.76 -7.11 7.65
C GLN A 162 6.87 -6.30 6.98
N SER A 163 7.98 -6.21 7.68
CA SER A 163 9.23 -5.61 7.20
C SER A 163 10.16 -6.69 6.68
N PHE A 164 10.95 -6.35 5.66
CA PHE A 164 11.91 -7.26 5.04
C PHE A 164 13.35 -6.86 5.35
N GLY A 165 13.63 -5.55 5.35
CA GLY A 165 14.93 -4.97 5.59
C GLY A 165 15.16 -4.53 7.04
N LEU A 166 14.10 -4.23 7.79
CA LEU A 166 14.20 -3.77 9.19
C LEU A 166 13.54 -4.74 10.18
N PHE A 167 14.12 -4.87 11.37
CA PHE A 167 13.50 -5.52 12.54
C PHE A 167 12.88 -6.91 12.28
N ARG A 168 13.49 -7.70 11.40
CA ARG A 168 12.95 -9.01 10.99
C ARG A 168 12.84 -9.98 12.17
N ALA A 169 13.87 -10.03 13.01
CA ALA A 169 13.90 -10.89 14.18
C ALA A 169 12.80 -10.51 15.20
N GLU A 170 12.54 -9.23 15.38
CA GLU A 170 11.51 -8.73 16.28
C GLU A 170 10.10 -9.00 15.76
N GLN A 171 9.92 -9.06 14.44
CA GLN A 171 8.64 -9.47 13.85
C GLN A 171 8.35 -10.96 14.02
N GLU A 172 9.37 -11.80 14.16
CA GLU A 172 9.19 -13.23 14.49
C GLU A 172 8.66 -13.44 15.92
N LEU A 173 8.82 -12.45 16.81
CA LEU A 173 8.29 -12.49 18.18
C LEU A 173 6.79 -12.16 18.27
N GLN A 174 6.14 -11.82 17.15
CA GLN A 174 4.70 -11.56 17.11
C GLN A 174 3.88 -12.84 17.35
N HIS A 175 2.64 -12.66 17.79
CA HIS A 175 1.71 -13.77 17.93
C HIS A 175 1.59 -14.56 16.62
N SER A 176 1.60 -15.89 16.70
CA SER A 176 1.66 -16.79 15.53
C SER A 176 0.57 -16.51 14.50
N ASP A 177 -0.66 -16.24 14.95
CA ASP A 177 -1.78 -15.89 14.06
C ASP A 177 -1.53 -14.60 13.27
N VAL A 178 -0.84 -13.62 13.86
CA VAL A 178 -0.50 -12.36 13.18
C VAL A 178 0.55 -12.60 12.11
N SER A 179 1.60 -13.33 12.45
CA SER A 179 2.65 -13.70 11.49
C SER A 179 2.08 -14.53 10.35
N LYS A 180 1.22 -15.52 10.66
CA LYS A 180 0.55 -16.37 9.66
C LYS A 180 -0.36 -15.57 8.73
N ASP A 181 -1.18 -14.67 9.26
CA ASP A 181 -2.08 -13.83 8.46
C ASP A 181 -1.32 -12.98 7.44
N ARG A 182 -0.29 -12.28 7.91
CA ARG A 182 0.49 -11.36 7.08
C ARG A 182 1.32 -12.12 6.03
N ALA A 183 1.85 -13.30 6.38
CA ALA A 183 2.57 -14.17 5.45
C ALA A 183 1.65 -14.67 4.33
N LEU A 184 0.47 -15.21 4.66
CA LEU A 184 -0.47 -15.73 3.66
C LEU A 184 -1.01 -14.65 2.72
N ARG A 185 -1.26 -13.43 3.22
CA ARG A 185 -1.65 -12.30 2.35
C ARG A 185 -0.55 -11.90 1.39
N LEU A 186 0.70 -11.90 1.87
CA LEU A 186 1.84 -11.63 1.01
C LEU A 186 1.97 -12.72 -0.04
N GLU A 187 2.00 -13.99 0.35
CA GLU A 187 2.15 -15.13 -0.55
C GLU A 187 1.11 -15.10 -1.68
N ARG A 188 -0.16 -14.81 -1.36
CA ARG A 188 -1.22 -14.61 -2.36
C ARG A 188 -0.91 -13.48 -3.33
N ALA A 189 -0.48 -12.33 -2.82
CA ALA A 189 -0.15 -11.17 -3.66
C ALA A 189 1.05 -11.49 -4.56
N GLU A 190 2.12 -12.08 -4.02
CA GLU A 190 3.31 -12.47 -4.77
C GLU A 190 2.99 -13.55 -5.82
N SER A 191 2.14 -14.52 -5.48
CA SER A 191 1.70 -15.56 -6.42
C SER A 191 0.98 -14.97 -7.64
N VAL A 192 0.06 -14.03 -7.41
CA VAL A 192 -0.63 -13.33 -8.51
C VAL A 192 0.36 -12.49 -9.32
N LEU A 193 1.17 -11.65 -8.67
CA LEU A 193 2.08 -10.73 -9.37
C LEU A 193 3.19 -11.45 -10.14
N SER A 194 3.84 -12.46 -9.54
CA SER A 194 4.85 -13.27 -10.21
C SER A 194 4.28 -14.03 -11.41
N GLY A 195 3.00 -14.44 -11.32
CA GLY A 195 2.27 -15.05 -12.43
C GLY A 195 1.99 -14.10 -13.60
N LEU A 196 2.05 -12.78 -13.38
CA LEU A 196 1.87 -11.74 -14.41
C LEU A 196 3.23 -11.20 -14.92
N GLY A 197 4.26 -11.24 -14.07
CA GLY A 197 5.60 -10.78 -14.43
C GLY A 197 6.14 -11.45 -15.69
N ASN A 198 6.84 -10.66 -16.51
CA ASN A 198 7.44 -11.07 -17.80
C ASN A 198 6.47 -11.51 -18.90
N LYS A 199 5.15 -11.36 -18.70
CA LYS A 199 4.15 -11.59 -19.76
C LYS A 199 3.79 -10.27 -20.43
N LYS A 200 3.55 -10.33 -21.74
CA LYS A 200 2.82 -9.27 -22.42
C LYS A 200 1.34 -9.43 -22.10
N LEU A 201 0.75 -8.43 -21.44
CA LEU A 201 -0.62 -8.47 -20.95
C LEU A 201 -1.36 -7.21 -21.35
N ASP A 202 -2.62 -7.38 -21.70
CA ASP A 202 -3.50 -6.26 -21.98
C ASP A 202 -3.89 -5.58 -20.67
N ALA A 203 -4.21 -4.28 -20.72
CA ALA A 203 -4.61 -3.54 -19.53
C ALA A 203 -5.80 -4.18 -18.80
N SER A 204 -6.78 -4.71 -19.55
CA SER A 204 -7.93 -5.42 -18.99
C SER A 204 -7.53 -6.69 -18.22
N GLU A 205 -6.52 -7.42 -18.69
CA GLU A 205 -6.06 -8.65 -18.03
C GLU A 205 -5.33 -8.33 -16.72
N ALA A 206 -4.42 -7.35 -16.76
CA ALA A 206 -3.69 -6.88 -15.58
C ALA A 206 -4.66 -6.37 -14.51
N ILE A 207 -5.60 -5.49 -14.89
CA ILE A 207 -6.62 -4.97 -13.97
C ILE A 207 -7.51 -6.10 -13.44
N SER A 208 -7.95 -7.04 -14.28
CA SER A 208 -8.79 -8.16 -13.83
C SER A 208 -8.06 -9.05 -12.83
N ALA A 209 -6.77 -9.31 -13.03
CA ALA A 209 -5.96 -10.10 -12.11
C ALA A 209 -5.76 -9.38 -10.76
N ILE A 210 -5.53 -8.07 -10.78
CA ILE A 210 -5.45 -7.26 -9.55
C ILE A 210 -6.81 -7.23 -8.84
N GLN A 211 -7.92 -7.01 -9.56
CA GLN A 211 -9.26 -7.06 -8.97
C GLN A 211 -9.57 -8.43 -8.35
N TYR A 212 -9.16 -9.51 -9.01
CA TYR A 212 -9.28 -10.86 -8.48
C TYR A 212 -8.53 -10.98 -7.14
N LEU A 213 -7.24 -10.58 -7.10
CA LEU A 213 -6.45 -10.55 -5.88
C LEU A 213 -7.14 -9.78 -4.75
N LEU A 214 -7.61 -8.56 -5.03
CA LEU A 214 -8.24 -7.70 -4.03
C LEU A 214 -9.58 -8.25 -3.51
N ARG A 215 -10.23 -9.16 -4.26
CA ARG A 215 -11.48 -9.84 -3.89
C ARG A 215 -11.28 -11.17 -3.17
N MET A 216 -10.03 -11.65 -3.07
CA MET A 216 -9.76 -12.96 -2.48
C MET A 216 -10.16 -13.03 -1.00
N HIS A 217 -11.05 -13.96 -0.71
CA HIS A 217 -11.56 -14.30 0.61
C HIS A 217 -11.23 -15.76 0.91
N GLU A 218 -11.13 -16.07 2.21
CA GLU A 218 -11.11 -17.42 2.79
C GLU A 218 -9.98 -18.36 2.34
N ASN A 219 -9.54 -19.21 3.27
CA ASN A 219 -8.85 -20.44 2.94
C ASN A 219 -9.89 -21.56 2.78
N ALA A 220 -9.54 -22.69 2.14
CA ALA A 220 -10.43 -23.85 2.01
C ALA A 220 -10.94 -24.42 3.36
N ASP A 221 -10.32 -24.04 4.47
CA ASP A 221 -10.70 -24.41 5.84
C ASP A 221 -11.76 -23.48 6.48
N GLY A 222 -12.26 -22.47 5.75
CA GLY A 222 -13.23 -21.49 6.23
C GLY A 222 -12.65 -20.43 7.18
N SER A 223 -11.33 -20.38 7.37
CA SER A 223 -10.69 -19.33 8.16
C SER A 223 -10.56 -18.02 7.38
N ALA A 224 -10.80 -16.90 8.07
CA ALA A 224 -10.56 -15.56 7.52
C ALA A 224 -9.07 -15.19 7.47
N ILE A 225 -8.19 -15.98 8.10
CA ILE A 225 -6.73 -15.76 8.14
C ILE A 225 -6.16 -15.74 6.73
N GLY A 226 -5.39 -14.70 6.42
CA GLY A 226 -4.76 -14.53 5.13
C GLY A 226 -5.68 -13.97 4.04
N SER A 227 -6.97 -13.74 4.32
CA SER A 227 -7.89 -13.14 3.33
C SER A 227 -7.38 -11.75 2.94
N VAL A 228 -7.32 -11.46 1.64
CA VAL A 228 -6.92 -10.14 1.15
C VAL A 228 -8.10 -9.17 1.29
N CYS A 229 -9.31 -9.63 1.01
CA CYS A 229 -10.56 -8.92 1.31
C CYS A 229 -11.03 -9.31 2.73
N ALA A 230 -10.89 -8.40 3.69
CA ALA A 230 -11.24 -8.61 5.08
C ALA A 230 -12.75 -8.43 5.33
N HIS A 231 -13.36 -9.40 6.03
CA HIS A 231 -14.74 -9.36 6.50
C HIS A 231 -14.77 -9.70 8.00
N GLY A 232 -14.88 -8.69 8.85
CA GLY A 232 -15.03 -8.88 10.29
C GLY A 232 -13.86 -9.60 10.97
N VAL A 233 -12.62 -9.42 10.51
CA VAL A 233 -11.46 -10.17 11.02
C VAL A 233 -11.09 -9.71 12.43
N LEU A 234 -11.36 -10.56 13.43
CA LEU A 234 -11.16 -10.26 14.86
C LEU A 234 -9.75 -10.60 15.38
N SER A 235 -9.10 -11.62 14.82
CA SER A 235 -7.79 -12.10 15.26
C SER A 235 -6.81 -12.21 14.09
N GLY A 236 -5.51 -12.13 14.38
CA GLY A 236 -4.44 -12.24 13.38
C GLY A 236 -4.22 -11.00 12.50
N ARG A 237 -5.22 -10.14 12.29
CA ARG A 237 -5.01 -8.93 11.47
C ARG A 237 -4.17 -7.87 12.20
N SER A 238 -4.50 -7.59 13.46
CA SER A 238 -3.72 -6.74 14.36
C SER A 238 -4.06 -7.06 15.82
N ASN A 239 -3.45 -6.36 16.78
CA ASN A 239 -3.78 -6.47 18.20
C ASN A 239 -4.98 -5.61 18.62
N ALA A 240 -5.69 -4.97 17.67
CA ALA A 240 -6.84 -4.15 18.01
C ALA A 240 -8.03 -5.02 18.45
N PRO A 241 -8.84 -4.58 19.44
CA PRO A 241 -9.96 -5.35 19.95
C PRO A 241 -11.19 -5.32 19.03
N LEU A 242 -11.13 -4.60 17.91
CA LEU A 242 -12.23 -4.41 16.97
C LEU A 242 -11.98 -5.19 15.66
N PRO A 243 -13.05 -5.71 15.03
CA PRO A 243 -12.94 -6.42 13.77
C PRO A 243 -12.40 -5.49 12.68
N HIS A 244 -11.59 -6.06 11.77
CA HIS A 244 -11.13 -5.35 10.59
C HIS A 244 -11.96 -5.74 9.38
N ASP A 245 -12.45 -4.74 8.66
CA ASP A 245 -13.07 -4.86 7.36
C ASP A 245 -12.20 -4.15 6.31
N THR A 246 -12.22 -4.65 5.08
CA THR A 246 -11.67 -3.89 3.96
C THR A 246 -12.59 -2.71 3.70
N VAL A 247 -12.13 -1.50 4.04
CA VAL A 247 -12.90 -0.27 3.86
C VAL A 247 -12.83 0.23 2.42
N SER A 248 -11.81 -0.16 1.66
CA SER A 248 -11.68 0.12 0.24
C SER A 248 -10.62 -0.78 -0.41
N GLY A 249 -10.94 -1.30 -1.61
CA GLY A 249 -9.96 -1.80 -2.56
C GLY A 249 -9.66 -0.73 -3.60
N MET A 250 -8.39 -0.57 -3.99
CA MET A 250 -7.91 0.48 -4.88
C MET A 250 -6.90 -0.06 -5.89
N ILE A 251 -6.96 0.47 -7.12
CA ILE A 251 -6.03 0.22 -8.21
C ILE A 251 -5.72 1.56 -8.87
N TRP A 252 -4.44 1.89 -9.02
CA TRP A 252 -3.97 3.03 -9.81
C TRP A 252 -3.44 2.52 -11.14
N ASP A 253 -3.85 3.15 -12.23
CA ASP A 253 -3.33 2.96 -13.58
C ASP A 253 -2.59 4.24 -13.98
N LEU A 254 -1.25 4.16 -14.06
CA LEU A 254 -0.41 5.32 -14.34
C LEU A 254 -0.52 5.78 -15.79
N ALA A 255 -0.85 4.88 -16.71
CA ALA A 255 -0.93 5.24 -18.12
C ALA A 255 -2.23 5.98 -18.43
N GLU A 256 -3.32 5.56 -17.80
CA GLU A 256 -4.64 6.21 -17.94
C GLU A 256 -4.87 7.35 -16.93
N ALA A 257 -3.90 7.61 -16.04
CA ALA A 257 -3.98 8.62 -15.00
C ALA A 257 -5.28 8.49 -14.16
N GLU A 258 -5.59 7.26 -13.77
CA GLU A 258 -6.86 6.88 -13.14
C GLU A 258 -6.66 6.10 -11.84
N MET A 259 -7.56 6.31 -10.88
CA MET A 259 -7.75 5.46 -9.72
C MET A 259 -9.11 4.76 -9.78
N LYS A 260 -9.09 3.42 -9.80
CA LYS A 260 -10.28 2.58 -9.56
C LYS A 260 -10.38 2.27 -8.09
N TYR A 261 -11.54 2.42 -7.49
CA TYR A 261 -11.71 2.17 -6.06
C TYR A 261 -13.10 1.64 -5.70
N THR A 262 -13.24 1.02 -4.54
CA THR A 262 -14.53 0.61 -3.97
C THR A 262 -14.83 1.37 -2.69
N LEU A 263 -16.10 1.64 -2.42
CA LEU A 263 -16.58 2.05 -1.10
C LEU A 263 -17.00 0.79 -0.33
N GLY A 264 -16.16 0.34 0.61
CA GLY A 264 -16.29 -0.96 1.27
C GLY A 264 -15.59 -2.11 0.52
N GLN A 265 -15.94 -3.35 0.87
CA GLN A 265 -15.24 -4.55 0.42
C GLN A 265 -15.37 -4.76 -1.11
N PRO A 266 -14.26 -4.96 -1.86
CA PRO A 266 -14.28 -5.05 -3.32
C PRO A 266 -15.02 -6.27 -3.88
N CYS A 267 -15.27 -7.30 -3.07
CA CYS A 267 -16.02 -8.49 -3.48
C CYS A 267 -17.54 -8.30 -3.44
N ARG A 268 -18.04 -7.24 -2.80
CA ARG A 268 -19.48 -6.94 -2.67
C ARG A 268 -19.89 -5.61 -3.27
N ASN A 269 -18.93 -4.71 -3.49
CA ASN A 269 -19.18 -3.36 -3.95
C ASN A 269 -18.68 -3.15 -5.37
N GLU A 270 -19.31 -2.19 -6.06
CA GLU A 270 -18.93 -1.78 -7.40
C GLU A 270 -17.63 -0.97 -7.39
N TRP A 271 -16.89 -1.08 -8.49
CA TRP A 271 -15.69 -0.28 -8.74
C TRP A 271 -16.09 1.06 -9.34
N ARG A 272 -15.71 2.14 -8.67
CA ARG A 272 -15.79 3.52 -9.12
C ARG A 272 -14.49 3.95 -9.76
N ARG A 273 -14.52 5.02 -10.55
CA ARG A 273 -13.36 5.58 -11.24
C ARG A 273 -13.19 7.04 -10.85
N LEU A 274 -11.95 7.45 -10.64
CA LEU A 274 -11.57 8.83 -10.39
C LEU A 274 -10.38 9.17 -11.27
N GLY A 275 -10.51 10.21 -12.10
CA GLY A 275 -9.42 10.84 -12.82
C GLY A 275 -9.13 12.24 -12.27
N PHE A 276 -8.10 12.89 -12.81
CA PHE A 276 -7.79 14.29 -12.43
C PHE A 276 -8.90 15.28 -12.82
N GLY A 277 -9.76 14.91 -13.77
CA GLY A 277 -10.94 15.69 -14.17
C GLY A 277 -12.17 15.52 -13.28
N GLY A 278 -12.15 14.60 -12.31
CA GLY A 278 -13.28 14.27 -11.45
C GLY A 278 -13.68 12.80 -11.47
N GLU A 279 -14.78 12.48 -10.80
CA GLU A 279 -15.39 11.14 -10.82
C GLU A 279 -16.20 10.93 -12.11
N GLU A 280 -16.09 9.71 -12.67
CA GLU A 280 -16.85 9.24 -13.83
C GLU A 280 -17.85 8.14 -13.44
#